data_AF-A0A1F7IBZ5-F1
#
_entry.id   AF-A0A1F7IBZ5-F1
#
_cell.length_a   1.000
_cell.length_b   1.000
_cell.length_c   1.000
_cell.angle_alpha   90.00
_cell.angle_beta   90.00
_cell.angle_gamma   90.00
#
_symmetry.space_group_name_H-M   'P 1'
#
loop_
_entity.id
_entity.type
_entity.pdbx_description
1 polymer ?
#
loop_
_entity_poly.entity_id
_entity_poly.type
_entity_poly.pdbx_seq_one_letter_code
_entity_poly.pdbx_strand_id
1 'polypeptide(L)'
;MENQRLLLISTSITLVIVRAWETIMVVFFENSSLWQTVKNDNLEHYQLGFLLFIISFIFSNMLSNKSRIVICGVGIGLIIDEIHYLLSVVFRFPYTFNSSQEWFSVLIIYFVFLITFYIYHRVKILSKSKANQ
;
A
#
# COMPACT_ATOMS: atom_id res chain seq x y z
N MET A 1 13.52 -3.54 15.68
CA MET A 1 13.63 -4.21 14.36
C MET A 1 12.39 -5.03 14.03
N GLU A 2 11.85 -5.83 14.95
CA GLU A 2 10.65 -6.65 14.70
C GLU A 2 9.45 -5.85 14.15
N ASN A 3 9.08 -4.76 14.81
CA ASN A 3 7.99 -3.87 14.38
C ASN A 3 8.15 -3.31 12.96
N GLN A 4 9.38 -3.02 12.56
CA GLN A 4 9.69 -2.50 11.22
C GLN A 4 9.57 -3.59 10.16
N ARG A 5 10.03 -4.81 10.48
CA ARG A 5 9.85 -5.96 9.61
C ARG A 5 8.37 -6.29 9.42
N LEU A 6 7.59 -6.27 10.51
CA LEU A 6 6.15 -6.50 10.46
C LEU A 6 5.44 -5.50 9.56
N LEU A 7 5.77 -4.20 9.65
CA LEU A 7 5.19 -3.18 8.77
C LEU A 7 5.50 -3.46 7.30
N LEU A 8 6.77 -3.73 6.98
CA LEU A 8 7.19 -4.03 5.61
C LEU A 8 6.50 -5.27 5.07
N ILE A 9 6.44 -6.33 5.87
CA ILE A 9 5.82 -7.61 5.49
C ILE A 9 4.33 -7.42 5.24
N SER A 10 3.61 -6.74 6.14
CA SER A 10 2.17 -6.53 5.94
C SER A 10 1.89 -5.66 4.72
N THR A 11 2.65 -4.58 4.50
CA THR A 11 2.56 -3.77 3.27
C THR A 11 2.83 -4.59 2.01
N SER A 12 3.89 -5.41 2.01
CA SER A 12 4.24 -6.29 0.88
C SER A 12 3.12 -7.29 0.56
N ILE A 13 2.63 -7.97 1.60
CA ILE A 13 1.58 -8.99 1.46
C ILE A 13 0.31 -8.35 0.93
N THR A 14 -0.08 -7.17 1.43
CA THR A 14 -1.26 -6.45 0.94
C THR A 14 -1.15 -6.14 -0.54
N LEU A 15 -0.02 -5.59 -1.00
CA LEU A 15 0.18 -5.30 -2.42
C LEU A 15 0.06 -6.55 -3.29
N VAL A 16 0.67 -7.66 -2.87
CA VAL A 16 0.59 -8.94 -3.60
C VAL A 16 -0.85 -9.46 -3.65
N ILE A 17 -1.58 -9.41 -2.52
CA ILE A 17 -2.96 -9.91 -2.46
C ILE A 17 -3.88 -9.07 -3.33
N VAL A 18 -3.81 -7.74 -3.23
CA VAL A 18 -4.67 -6.83 -4.01
C VAL A 18 -4.43 -7.03 -5.50
N ARG A 19 -3.17 -7.10 -5.93
CA ARG A 19 -2.83 -7.31 -7.35
C ARG A 19 -3.20 -8.70 -7.86
N ALA A 20 -2.99 -9.74 -7.06
CA ALA A 20 -3.44 -11.08 -7.41
C ALA A 20 -4.97 -11.12 -7.55
N TRP A 21 -5.69 -10.47 -6.64
CA TRP A 21 -7.15 -10.37 -6.68
C TRP A 21 -7.64 -9.64 -7.94
N GLU A 22 -7.10 -8.45 -8.24
CA GLU A 22 -7.43 -7.71 -9.46
C GLU A 22 -7.18 -8.55 -10.73
N THR A 23 -6.03 -9.23 -10.79
CA THR A 23 -5.68 -10.08 -11.93
C THR A 23 -6.67 -11.23 -12.09
N ILE A 24 -7.04 -11.90 -11.00
CA ILE A 24 -8.04 -12.97 -11.01
C ILE A 24 -9.38 -12.43 -11.50
N MET A 25 -9.81 -11.28 -11.00
CA MET A 25 -11.08 -10.67 -11.39
C MET A 25 -11.11 -10.29 -12.86
N VAL A 26 -10.03 -9.73 -13.40
CA VAL A 26 -9.92 -9.46 -14.85
C VAL A 26 -9.94 -10.77 -15.65
N VAL A 27 -9.06 -11.72 -15.35
CA VAL A 27 -8.90 -12.94 -16.15
C VAL A 27 -10.17 -13.80 -16.18
N PHE A 28 -10.87 -13.93 -15.05
CA PHE A 28 -12.01 -14.82 -14.94
C PHE A 28 -13.37 -14.13 -15.06
N PHE A 29 -13.44 -12.82 -14.80
CA PHE A 29 -14.71 -12.11 -14.63
C PHE A 29 -14.85 -10.82 -15.45
N GLU A 30 -13.92 -10.47 -16.34
CA GLU A 30 -13.92 -9.19 -17.11
C GLU A 30 -15.27 -8.85 -17.79
N ASN A 31 -15.97 -9.86 -18.33
CA ASN A 31 -17.26 -9.67 -19.01
C ASN A 31 -18.48 -9.90 -18.10
N SER A 32 -18.28 -10.19 -16.83
CA SER A 32 -19.38 -10.41 -15.88
C SER A 32 -19.98 -9.09 -15.43
N SER A 33 -21.30 -9.08 -15.20
CA SER A 33 -21.97 -7.95 -14.56
C SER A 33 -21.38 -7.62 -13.18
N LEU A 34 -20.89 -8.64 -12.47
CA LEU A 34 -20.26 -8.50 -11.16
C LEU A 34 -18.96 -7.69 -11.23
N TRP A 35 -18.09 -7.97 -12.20
CA TRP A 35 -16.88 -7.17 -12.40
C TRP A 35 -17.19 -5.73 -12.81
N GLN A 36 -18.19 -5.52 -13.66
CA GLN A 36 -18.61 -4.17 -14.02
C GLN A 36 -19.18 -3.42 -12.80
N THR A 37 -19.89 -4.11 -11.90
CA THR A 37 -20.32 -3.51 -10.61
C THR A 37 -19.12 -3.15 -9.74
N VAL A 38 -18.14 -4.05 -9.58
CA VAL A 38 -16.93 -3.81 -8.78
C VAL A 38 -16.10 -2.65 -9.36
N LYS A 39 -15.92 -2.61 -10.67
CA LYS A 39 -15.18 -1.55 -11.37
C LYS A 39 -15.89 -0.19 -11.27
N ASN A 40 -17.22 -0.19 -11.21
CA ASN A 40 -18.03 1.02 -11.09
C ASN A 40 -18.30 1.41 -9.62
N ASP A 41 -17.83 0.63 -8.65
CA ASP A 41 -18.01 0.95 -7.25
C ASP A 41 -17.00 2.03 -6.82
N ASN A 42 -17.48 3.06 -6.13
CA ASN A 42 -16.73 4.29 -5.83
C ASN A 42 -15.77 4.19 -4.64
N LEU A 43 -15.64 2.99 -4.05
CA LEU A 43 -14.83 2.79 -2.85
C LEU A 43 -13.38 2.51 -3.23
N GLU A 44 -12.66 3.59 -3.52
CA GLU A 44 -11.26 3.53 -3.92
C GLU A 44 -10.38 2.97 -2.81
N HIS A 45 -9.39 2.14 -3.16
CA HIS A 45 -8.54 1.45 -2.19
C HIS A 45 -7.80 2.44 -1.26
N TYR A 46 -7.48 3.64 -1.75
CA TYR A 46 -6.86 4.69 -0.92
C TYR A 46 -7.74 5.13 0.25
N GLN A 47 -9.08 5.15 0.07
CA GLN A 47 -10.01 5.57 1.11
C GLN A 47 -10.03 4.56 2.25
N LEU A 48 -10.09 3.27 1.90
CA LEU A 48 -9.98 2.17 2.86
C LEU A 48 -8.60 2.17 3.53
N GLY A 49 -7.54 2.42 2.76
CA GLY A 49 -6.18 2.51 3.27
C GLY A 49 -6.01 3.63 4.30
N PHE A 50 -6.56 4.81 4.02
CA PHE A 50 -6.54 5.96 4.93
C PHE A 50 -7.38 5.70 6.19
N LEU A 51 -8.54 5.07 6.04
CA LEU A 51 -9.38 4.67 7.18
C LEU A 51 -8.63 3.70 8.10
N LEU A 52 -7.98 2.67 7.55
CA LEU A 52 -7.17 1.73 8.32
C LEU A 52 -6.00 2.42 9.04
N PHE A 53 -5.35 3.38 8.38
CA PHE A 53 -4.33 4.20 9.00
C PHE A 53 -4.88 4.97 10.21
N ILE A 54 -6.02 5.64 10.07
CA ILE A 54 -6.69 6.35 11.17
C ILE A 54 -7.07 5.40 12.31
N ILE A 55 -7.70 4.26 12.00
CA ILE A 55 -8.09 3.24 12.98
C ILE A 55 -6.88 2.78 13.79
N SER A 56 -5.72 2.60 13.15
CA SER A 56 -4.49 2.21 13.84
C SER A 56 -4.06 3.22 14.91
N PHE A 57 -4.35 4.52 14.71
CA PHE A 57 -4.04 5.57 15.67
C PHE A 57 -5.11 5.74 16.74
N ILE A 58 -6.39 5.80 16.36
CA ILE A 58 -7.51 6.01 17.30
C ILE A 58 -7.59 4.87 18.31
N PHE A 59 -7.48 3.63 17.86
CA PHE A 59 -7.57 2.44 18.71
C PHE A 59 -6.21 2.00 19.28
N SER A 60 -5.24 2.91 19.32
CA SER A 60 -3.88 2.62 19.80
C SER A 60 -3.83 2.10 21.24
N ASN A 61 -4.80 2.46 22.07
CA ASN A 61 -4.92 2.00 23.46
C ASN A 61 -5.64 0.64 23.59
N MET A 62 -6.39 0.21 22.57
CA MET A 62 -7.16 -1.04 22.57
C MET A 62 -6.46 -2.15 21.78
N LEU A 63 -5.64 -1.79 20.80
CA LEU A 63 -4.92 -2.71 19.95
C LEU A 63 -3.54 -3.04 20.52
N SER A 64 -3.13 -4.29 20.39
CA SER A 64 -1.74 -4.64 20.60
C SER A 64 -0.85 -3.86 19.62
N ASN A 65 0.39 -3.57 20.04
CA ASN A 65 1.34 -2.86 19.19
C ASN A 65 1.55 -3.60 17.84
N LYS A 66 1.56 -4.94 17.86
CA LYS A 66 1.68 -5.78 16.64
C LYS A 66 0.47 -5.60 15.72
N SER A 67 -0.75 -5.68 16.26
CA SER A 67 -1.99 -5.51 15.49
C SER A 67 -2.05 -4.12 14.85
N ARG A 68 -1.69 -3.07 15.60
CA ARG A 68 -1.63 -1.70 15.09
C ARG A 68 -0.69 -1.57 13.89
N ILE A 69 0.51 -2.14 14.00
CA ILE A 69 1.51 -2.12 12.93
C ILE A 69 1.01 -2.85 11.69
N VAL A 70 0.39 -4.02 11.86
CA VAL A 70 -0.17 -4.79 10.75
C VAL A 70 -1.25 -3.97 10.04
N ILE A 71 -2.23 -3.43 10.78
CA ILE A 71 -3.30 -2.58 10.23
C ILE A 71 -2.74 -1.38 9.49
N CYS A 72 -1.76 -0.69 10.09
CA CYS A 72 -1.07 0.44 9.47
C CYS A 72 -0.38 0.03 8.16
N GLY A 73 0.32 -1.10 8.14
CA GLY A 73 1.01 -1.59 6.95
C GLY A 73 0.06 -2.05 5.84
N VAL A 74 -1.09 -2.66 6.19
CA VAL A 74 -2.17 -2.94 5.23
C VAL A 74 -2.69 -1.64 4.62
N GLY A 75 -2.95 -0.63 5.47
CA GLY A 75 -3.42 0.67 5.00
C GLY A 75 -2.44 1.35 4.03
N ILE A 76 -1.14 1.32 4.35
CA ILE A 76 -0.08 1.83 3.46
C ILE A 76 -0.03 1.04 2.14
N GLY A 77 -0.21 -0.29 2.19
CA GLY A 77 -0.25 -1.13 0.99
C GLY A 77 -1.35 -0.72 0.03
N LEU A 78 -2.56 -0.49 0.53
CA LEU A 78 -3.69 -0.01 -0.26
C LEU A 78 -3.47 1.40 -0.83
N ILE A 79 -2.83 2.29 -0.06
CA ILE A 79 -2.50 3.64 -0.54
C ILE A 79 -1.47 3.57 -1.67
N ILE A 80 -0.40 2.79 -1.51
CA ILE A 80 0.62 2.58 -2.57
C ILE A 80 -0.04 2.02 -3.82
N ASP A 81 -0.95 1.07 -3.63
CA ASP A 81 -1.67 0.46 -4.73
C ASP A 81 -2.43 1.49 -5.55
N GLU A 82 -3.06 2.50 -4.92
CA GLU A 82 -3.86 3.48 -5.65
C GLU A 82 -3.06 4.69 -6.18
N ILE A 83 -1.88 4.98 -5.62
CA ILE A 83 -1.09 6.17 -6.01
C ILE A 83 -0.76 6.18 -7.52
N HIS A 84 -0.65 5.01 -8.17
CA HIS A 84 -0.38 4.96 -9.61
C HIS A 84 -1.53 5.56 -10.46
N TYR A 85 -2.79 5.45 -10.03
CA TYR A 85 -3.92 6.15 -10.67
C TYR A 85 -3.77 7.67 -10.53
N LEU A 86 -3.40 8.13 -9.35
CA LEU A 86 -3.21 9.56 -9.12
C LEU A 86 -2.05 10.11 -9.96
N LEU A 87 -0.98 9.34 -10.13
CA LEU A 87 0.12 9.69 -11.02
C LEU A 87 -0.30 9.67 -12.50
N SER A 88 -1.13 8.72 -12.95
CA SER A 88 -1.59 8.68 -14.34
C SER A 88 -2.42 9.92 -14.68
N VAL A 89 -3.27 10.39 -13.75
CA VAL A 89 -4.04 11.64 -13.88
C VAL A 89 -3.13 12.87 -13.90
N VAL A 90 -2.21 12.98 -12.93
CA VAL A 90 -1.32 14.15 -12.80
C VAL A 90 -0.37 14.29 -14.00
N PHE A 91 0.21 13.17 -14.44
CA PHE A 91 1.18 13.15 -15.53
C PHE A 91 0.55 12.91 -16.92
N ARG A 92 -0.78 12.77 -16.99
CA ARG A 92 -1.56 12.51 -18.21
C ARG A 92 -1.06 11.30 -19.01
N PHE A 93 -0.65 10.24 -18.32
CA PHE A 93 -0.32 8.98 -18.98
C PHE A 93 -1.61 8.25 -19.39
N PRO A 94 -1.64 7.57 -20.55
CA PRO A 94 -2.79 6.77 -20.94
C PRO A 94 -2.96 5.64 -19.92
N TYR A 95 -3.99 5.76 -19.08
CA TYR A 95 -4.33 4.74 -18.09
C TYR A 95 -5.07 3.60 -18.81
N THR A 96 -4.46 2.42 -18.81
CA THR A 96 -5.06 1.21 -19.39
C THR A 96 -4.94 0.08 -18.38
N PHE A 97 -6.09 -0.22 -17.78
CA PHE A 97 -6.26 -1.27 -16.78
C PHE A 97 -5.59 -2.56 -17.25
N ASN A 98 -4.72 -3.14 -16.42
CA ASN A 98 -3.95 -4.35 -16.70
C ASN A 98 -2.89 -4.23 -17.81
N SER A 99 -2.34 -3.02 -18.02
CA SER A 99 -1.16 -2.84 -18.87
C SER A 99 0.14 -3.13 -18.10
N SER A 100 1.20 -3.51 -18.81
CA SER A 100 2.55 -3.66 -18.22
C SER A 100 3.06 -2.37 -17.57
N GLN A 101 2.52 -1.22 -17.97
CA GLN A 101 2.84 0.10 -17.40
C GLN A 101 2.31 0.28 -15.97
N GLU A 102 1.15 -0.28 -15.64
CA GLU A 102 0.59 -0.22 -14.29
C GLU A 102 1.43 -1.02 -13.30
N TRP A 103 1.79 -2.25 -13.66
CA TRP A 103 2.69 -3.09 -12.88
C TRP A 103 4.03 -2.40 -12.62
N PHE A 104 4.58 -1.75 -13.64
CA PHE A 104 5.85 -1.02 -13.53
C PHE A 104 5.75 0.21 -12.60
N SER A 105 4.66 0.97 -12.69
CA SER A 105 4.46 2.15 -11.86
C SER A 105 4.25 1.79 -10.38
N VAL A 106 3.48 0.73 -10.08
CA VAL A 106 3.35 0.20 -8.71
C VAL A 106 4.69 -0.27 -8.15
N LEU A 107 5.47 -1.00 -8.96
CA LEU A 107 6.81 -1.43 -8.57
C LEU A 107 7.74 -0.26 -8.26
N ILE A 108 7.70 0.81 -9.08
CA ILE A 108 8.48 2.02 -8.83
C ILE A 108 8.07 2.67 -7.51
N ILE A 109 6.77 2.89 -7.28
CA ILE A 109 6.28 3.53 -6.04
C ILE A 109 6.70 2.69 -4.83
N TYR A 110 6.55 1.37 -4.93
CA TYR A 110 6.97 0.46 -3.89
C TYR A 110 8.49 0.51 -3.64
N PHE A 111 9.30 0.63 -4.70
CA PHE A 111 10.76 0.77 -4.57
C PHE A 111 11.14 2.11 -3.91
N VAL A 112 10.47 3.21 -4.27
CA VAL A 112 10.64 4.52 -3.62
C VAL A 112 10.28 4.43 -2.12
N PHE A 113 9.22 3.71 -1.78
CA PHE A 113 8.85 3.44 -0.39
C PHE A 113 9.95 2.66 0.34
N LEU A 114 10.51 1.60 -0.24
CA LEU A 114 11.61 0.82 0.35
C LEU A 114 12.88 1.67 0.57
N ILE A 115 13.26 2.50 -0.41
CA ILE A 115 14.40 3.41 -0.28
C ILE A 115 14.16 4.43 0.85
N THR A 116 12.99 5.06 0.86
CA THR A 116 12.62 6.05 1.89
C THR A 116 12.63 5.42 3.27
N PHE A 117 12.09 4.21 3.41
CA PHE A 117 12.11 3.45 4.65
C PHE A 117 13.53 3.11 5.11
N TYR A 118 14.40 2.68 4.19
CA TYR A 118 15.80 2.39 4.48
C TYR A 118 16.57 3.64 4.95
N ILE A 119 16.41 4.76 4.25
CA ILE A 119 17.04 6.04 4.64
C ILE A 119 16.57 6.46 6.03
N TYR A 120 15.26 6.46 6.27
CA TYR A 120 14.68 6.77 7.58
C TYR A 120 15.28 5.89 8.68
N HIS A 121 15.42 4.59 8.41
CA HIS A 121 16.01 3.64 9.34
C HIS A 121 17.48 3.97 9.64
N ARG A 122 18.29 4.26 8.62
CA ARG A 122 19.71 4.61 8.79
C ARG A 122 19.87 5.90 9.59
N VAL A 123 19.09 6.93 9.29
CA VAL A 123 19.09 8.20 10.03
C VAL A 123 18.75 7.98 11.51
N LYS A 124 17.73 7.17 11.80
CA LYS A 124 17.32 6.85 13.18
C LYS A 124 18.37 6.08 13.98
N ILE A 125 19.17 5.23 13.34
CA ILE A 125 20.27 4.54 14.02
C ILE A 125 21.39 5.53 14.34
N LEU A 126 21.77 6.36 13.37
CA LEU A 126 22.84 7.34 13.54
C LEU A 126 22.52 8.36 14.64
N SER A 127 21.26 8.80 14.75
CA SER A 127 20.84 9.73 15.80
C SER A 127 20.91 9.10 17.21
N LYS A 128 20.52 7.83 17.36
CA LYS A 128 20.64 7.11 18.63
C LYS A 128 22.09 6.92 19.07
N SER A 129 23.00 6.67 18.12
CA SER A 129 24.43 6.52 18.43
C SER A 129 25.05 7.79 18.99
N LYS A 130 24.62 8.97 18.50
CA LYS A 130 25.11 10.27 18.97
C LYS A 130 24.56 10.68 20.34
N ALA A 131 23.39 10.17 20.72
CA ALA A 131 22.79 10.49 22.03
C ALA A 131 23.40 9.69 23.20
N ASN A 132 24.17 8.64 22.90
CA ASN A 132 24.84 7.77 23.89
C ASN A 132 26.35 8.06 24.04
N GLN A 133 26.85 9.11 23.38
CA GLN A 133 28.22 9.64 23.51
C GLN A 133 28.17 10.92 24.32
#